data_AF-A0A3A5H2C6-F1
#
_entry.id   AF-A0A3A5H2C6-F1
#
_cell.length_a   1.000
_cell.length_b   1.000
_cell.length_c   1.000
_cell.angle_alpha   90.00
_cell.angle_beta   90.00
_cell.angle_gamma   90.00
#
_symmetry.space_group_name_H-M   'P 1'
#
loop_
_entity.id
_entity.type
_entity.pdbx_description
1 polymer ?
#
loop_
_entity_poly.entity_id
_entity_poly.type
_entity_poly.pdbx_seq_one_letter_code
_entity_poly.pdbx_strand_id
1 'polypeptide(L)' 'MFLILLVLLAAVAVAALVVLYVAYPHRGEEIPRAAWLGDALARGRSALPVLTEDDAHRPLTSRR' A
#
# COMPACT_ATOMS: atom_id res chain seq x y z
N MET A 1 -5.50 -15.68 26.92
CA MET A 1 -5.81 -14.25 27.15
C MET A 1 -4.80 -13.32 26.49
N PHE A 2 -3.50 -13.40 26.81
CA PHE A 2 -2.49 -12.51 26.20
C PHE A 2 -2.42 -12.56 24.66
N LEU A 3 -2.49 -13.76 24.08
CA LEU A 3 -2.48 -13.95 22.62
C LEU A 3 -3.62 -13.21 21.90
N ILE A 4 -4.80 -13.16 22.51
CA ILE A 4 -5.96 -12.47 21.95
C ILE A 4 -5.72 -10.96 21.96
N LEU A 5 -5.16 -10.42 23.05
CA LEU A 5 -4.79 -9.00 23.13
C LEU A 5 -3.71 -8.63 22.10
N LEU A 6 -2.73 -9.50 21.90
CA LEU A 6 -1.68 -9.31 20.89
C LEU A 6 -2.28 -9.24 19.48
N VAL A 7 -3.15 -10.19 19.13
CA VAL A 7 -3.80 -10.24 17.82
C VAL A 7 -4.72 -9.03 17.61
N LEU A 8 -5.47 -8.62 18.63
CA LEU A 8 -6.30 -7.42 18.57
C LEU A 8 -5.46 -6.17 18.34
N LEU A 9 -4.35 -6.04 19.06
CA LEU A 9 -3.43 -4.92 18.89
C LEU A 9 -2.81 -4.90 17.49
N ALA A 10 -2.42 -6.07 16.97
CA ALA A 10 -1.90 -6.20 15.62
C ALA A 10 -2.95 -5.79 14.57
N ALA A 11 -4.21 -6.23 14.71
CA ALA A 11 -5.29 -5.83 13.82
C ALA A 11 -5.55 -4.32 13.84
N VAL A 12 -5.56 -3.70 15.03
CA VAL A 12 -5.69 -2.24 15.18
C VAL A 12 -4.50 -1.52 14.55
N ALA A 13 -3.28 -2.03 14.74
CA ALA A 13 -2.08 -1.46 14.13
C ALA A 13 -2.14 -1.51 12.59
N VAL A 14 -2.57 -2.63 12.01
CA VAL A 14 -2.76 -2.75 10.56
C VAL A 14 -3.84 -1.80 10.06
N ALA A 15 -4.97 -1.69 10.74
CA ALA A 15 -6.03 -0.75 10.38
C ALA A 15 -5.54 0.72 10.41
N ALA A 16 -4.82 1.10 11.46
CA ALA A 16 -4.23 2.43 11.58
C ALA A 16 -3.23 2.70 10.44
N LEU A 17 -2.42 1.70 10.06
CA LEU A 17 -1.49 1.81 8.95
C LEU A 17 -2.19 2.04 7.61
N VAL A 18 -3.30 1.33 7.35
CA VAL A 18 -4.12 1.54 6.14
C VAL A 18 -4.70 2.96 6.12
N VAL A 19 -5.27 3.43 7.23
CA VAL A 19 -5.82 4.80 7.33
C VAL A 19 -4.72 5.84 7.10
N LEU A 20 -3.54 5.64 7.69
CA LEU A 20 -2.40 6.53 7.51
C LEU A 20 -1.94 6.58 6.04
N TYR A 21 -1.88 5.43 5.37
CA TYR A 21 -1.56 5.33 3.95
C TYR A 21 -2.60 6.03 3.07
N VAL A 22 -3.88 5.83 3.34
CA VAL A 22 -4.94 6.48 2.55
C VAL A 22 -4.94 7.99 2.79
N ALA A 23 -4.72 8.44 4.04
CA ALA A 23 -4.81 9.84 4.42
C ALA A 23 -3.65 10.70 3.90
N TYR A 24 -2.41 10.18 3.93
CA TYR A 24 -1.22 10.96 3.57
C TYR A 24 -0.70 10.62 2.15
N PRO A 25 -0.20 9.39 1.86
CA PRO A 25 0.45 9.10 0.58
C PRO A 25 -0.48 8.92 -0.65
N HIS A 26 -1.80 9.12 -0.57
CA HIS A 26 -2.65 9.23 -1.77
C HIS A 26 -2.17 10.34 -2.71
N ARG A 27 -1.66 11.46 -2.18
CA ARG A 27 -1.38 12.68 -2.94
C ARG A 27 0.11 12.95 -3.23
N GLY A 28 1.00 12.07 -2.78
CA GLY A 28 2.44 12.32 -2.81
C GLY A 28 2.94 13.20 -1.66
N GLU A 29 2.08 13.55 -0.69
CA GLU A 29 2.48 14.19 0.56
C GLU A 29 3.20 13.19 1.48
N GLU A 30 4.36 13.59 2.01
CA GLU A 30 5.13 12.80 2.97
C GLU A 30 4.46 12.73 4.35
N ILE A 31 4.58 11.59 5.03
CA ILE A 31 4.02 11.41 6.38
C ILE A 31 4.89 12.18 7.39
N PRO A 32 4.33 13.16 8.14
CA PRO A 32 5.11 13.92 9.11
C PRO A 32 5.68 12.99 10.21
N ARG A 33 7.00 13.05 10.41
CA ARG A 33 7.85 12.20 11.29
C ARG A 33 8.17 10.77 10.80
N ALA A 34 7.73 10.34 9.61
CA ALA A 34 8.01 8.99 9.10
C ALA A 34 8.30 8.96 7.59
N ALA A 35 9.14 9.89 7.10
CA ALA A 35 9.56 9.95 5.69
C ALA A 35 10.12 8.60 5.18
N TRP A 36 10.86 7.88 6.04
CA TRP A 36 11.42 6.56 5.73
C TRP A 36 10.38 5.50 5.34
N LEU A 37 9.15 5.61 5.86
CA LEU A 37 8.04 4.71 5.54
C LEU A 37 7.42 5.05 4.18
N GLY A 38 7.36 6.33 3.85
CA GLY A 38 6.99 6.81 2.52
C GLY A 38 7.99 6.34 1.45
N ASP A 39 9.29 6.45 1.73
CA ASP A 39 10.34 6.00 0.82
C ASP A 39 10.31 4.49 0.54
N ALA A 40 10.01 3.69 1.57
CA ALA A 40 9.89 2.24 1.43
C ALA A 40 8.71 1.85 0.54
N LEU A 41 7.55 2.51 0.72
CA LEU A 41 6.38 2.29 -0.13
C LEU A 41 6.57 2.83 -1.54
N ALA A 42 7.21 3.99 -1.70
CA ALA A 42 7.53 4.57 -3.00
C ALA A 42 8.43 3.64 -3.81
N ARG A 43 9.43 3.02 -3.16
CA ARG A 43 10.29 1.99 -3.76
C ARG A 43 9.50 0.74 -4.18
N GLY A 44 8.55 0.31 -3.36
CA GLY A 44 7.64 -0.78 -3.72
C GLY A 44 6.78 -0.45 -4.95
N ARG A 45 6.27 0.79 -5.03
CA ARG A 45 5.49 1.27 -6.19
C ARG A 45 6.33 1.34 -7.46
N SER A 46 7.56 1.83 -7.39
CA SER A 46 8.45 1.90 -8.57
C SER A 46 8.85 0.53 -9.11
N ALA A 47 8.74 -0.54 -8.31
CA ALA A 47 9.00 -1.89 -8.75
C ALA A 47 7.80 -2.54 -9.47
N LEU A 48 6.61 -1.91 -9.40
CA LEU A 48 5.42 -2.38 -10.09
C LEU A 48 5.36 -1.79 -11.50
N PRO A 49 5.05 -2.60 -12.53
CA PRO A 49 4.85 -2.09 -13.88
C PRO A 49 3.66 -1.13 -13.90
N VAL A 50 3.84 0.03 -14.54
CA VAL A 50 2.76 1.00 -14.75
C VAL A 50 1.81 0.39 -15.79
N LEU A 51 0.58 0.10 -15.38
CA LEU A 51 -0.48 -0.28 -16.33
C LEU A 51 -0.86 0.94 -17.16
N THR A 52 -0.72 0.83 -18.47
CA THR A 52 -1.13 1.86 -19.42
C THR A 52 -2.57 1.62 -19.89
N GLU A 53 -3.23 2.65 -20.41
CA GLU A 53 -4.59 2.50 -20.98
C GLU A 53 -4.61 1.48 -22.14
N ASP A 54 -3.49 1.33 -22.85
CA ASP A 54 -3.30 0.29 -23.87
C ASP A 54 -3.30 -1.13 -23.28
N ASP A 55 -2.82 -1.33 -22.05
CA ASP A 55 -2.90 -2.62 -21.34
C ASP A 55 -4.34 -2.96 -20.94
N ALA A 56 -5.17 -1.96 -20.64
CA ALA A 56 -6.56 -2.14 -20.28
C ALA A 56 -7.44 -2.58 -21.46
N HIS A 57 -7.02 -2.31 -22.70
CA HIS A 57 -7.67 -2.76 -23.93
C HIS A 57 -7.06 -4.04 -24.51
N ARG A 58 -6.06 -4.65 -23.85
CA ARG A 58 -5.51 -5.93 -24.25
C ARG A 58 -6.52 -7.05 -23.94
N PRO A 59 -7.10 -7.74 -24.94
CA PRO A 59 -8.02 -8.84 -24.67
C PRO A 59 -7.29 -9.96 -23.92
N LEU A 60 -7.83 -10.36 -22.76
CA LEU A 60 -7.28 -11.39 -21.86
C LEU A 60 -7.25 -12.82 -22.46
N THR A 61 -7.45 -12.95 -23.76
CA THR A 61 -7.63 -14.22 -24.49
C THR A 61 -6.32 -14.79 -25.06
N SER A 62 -5.19 -14.10 -24.88
CA SER A 62 -3.87 -14.48 -25.44
C SER A 62 -3.00 -15.33 -24.49
N ARG A 63 -3.59 -16.07 -23.56
CA ARG A 63 -2.88 -17.05 -22.71
C ARG A 63 -3.26 -18.46 -23.16
N ARG A 64 -2.68 -18.91 -24.28
CA ARG A 64 -2.63 -20.32 -24.68
C ARG A 64 -1.21 -20.68 -25.07
#